data_AF-A0A660MEB0-F1
#
_entry.id   AF-A0A660MEB0-F1
#
_cell.length_a   1.000
_cell.length_b   1.000
_cell.length_c   1.000
_cell.angle_alpha   90.00
_cell.angle_beta   90.00
_cell.angle_gamma   90.00
#
_symmetry.space_group_name_H-M   'P 1'
#
loop_
_entity.id
_entity.type
_entity.pdbx_description
1 polymer ?
#
loop_
_entity_poly.entity_id
_entity_poly.type
_entity_poly.pdbx_seq_one_letter_code
_entity_poly.pdbx_strand_id
1 'polypeptide(L)'
;MMKRKISVLLTSVAIAALAQAQDDNAAQAQEAAASAPADSVALTVPQVKPGECQALVVVPAKFEPRTEQVVIKDAAKSYEIVPAEYEWTEEQVVIKPASKKLEIVPAVFETVEEQIEVEPAMTTQEVVPPQYAEVKEEVVAKPAYMTARSEGPARTFSSAGEALRMVEVPAQMETITKQTVQEEARLNPTQVEAKFETVKKQKLVSEETTREIEVPAEYKTVKVKKLVKEAEQREKEIPAEYAEVTKFEKVADAQVRWESVLCNDTVNSKTIEAVQSALKKEGYKVSVDGSLGPGTMKALEAYQRKHNLGVGGVTRETLQAMGIEQ
;
A
#
# COMPACT_ATOMS: atom_id res chain seq x y z
N MET A 1 -17.88 -75.09 1.34
CA MET A 1 -16.85 -74.32 2.07
C MET A 1 -17.59 -73.30 2.94
N MET A 2 -17.90 -73.68 4.19
CA MET A 2 -17.25 -73.19 5.43
C MET A 2 -17.51 -71.69 5.67
N LYS A 3 -18.53 -71.35 6.48
CA LYS A 3 -18.50 -71.13 7.96
C LYS A 3 -17.76 -69.82 8.29
N ARG A 4 -18.20 -68.92 9.18
CA ARG A 4 -19.23 -68.93 10.23
C ARG A 4 -19.36 -67.50 10.78
N LYS A 5 -20.56 -67.17 11.25
CA LYS A 5 -20.86 -66.09 12.20
C LYS A 5 -20.12 -66.32 13.53
N ILE A 6 -19.57 -65.27 14.14
CA ILE A 6 -19.16 -65.18 15.56
C ILE A 6 -19.38 -63.70 15.94
N SER A 7 -20.42 -63.33 16.69
CA SER A 7 -20.69 -63.52 18.12
C SER A 7 -19.82 -62.64 19.02
N VAL A 8 -20.51 -61.69 19.63
CA VAL A 8 -20.13 -60.81 20.74
C VAL A 8 -19.60 -61.63 21.92
N LEU A 9 -18.57 -61.10 22.60
CA LEU A 9 -18.37 -61.29 24.04
C LEU A 9 -17.66 -60.06 24.61
N LEU A 10 -18.35 -59.40 25.54
CA LEU A 10 -17.80 -58.43 26.49
C LEU A 10 -16.85 -59.13 27.45
N THR A 11 -15.71 -58.49 27.76
CA THR A 11 -15.15 -58.45 29.11
C THR A 11 -14.54 -57.08 29.37
N SER A 12 -14.87 -56.57 30.55
CA SER A 12 -14.52 -55.26 31.08
C SER A 12 -13.30 -55.35 32.01
N VAL A 13 -12.69 -54.17 32.27
CA VAL A 13 -11.85 -53.82 33.46
C VAL A 13 -10.38 -54.35 33.40
N ALA A 14 -9.29 -53.63 33.67
CA ALA A 14 -8.99 -52.30 34.23
C ALA A 14 -7.53 -51.87 33.91
N ILE A 15 -7.34 -50.55 33.81
CA ILE A 15 -6.30 -49.70 34.46
C ILE A 15 -4.81 -50.12 34.32
N ALA A 16 -4.03 -49.30 33.60
CA ALA A 16 -2.91 -48.55 34.18
C ALA A 16 -2.24 -47.61 33.15
N ALA A 17 -2.06 -46.36 33.60
CA ALA A 17 -1.00 -45.42 33.23
C ALA A 17 -0.86 -44.98 31.76
N LEU A 18 -1.41 -43.80 31.44
CA LEU A 18 -0.82 -42.84 30.50
C LEU A 18 -1.19 -41.43 31.00
N ALA A 19 -0.47 -41.01 32.04
CA ALA A 19 -0.36 -39.61 32.43
C ALA A 19 1.01 -39.12 31.97
N GLN A 20 1.15 -38.81 30.68
CA GLN A 20 2.26 -38.03 30.13
C GLN A 20 1.74 -37.28 28.90
N ALA A 21 0.99 -36.22 29.16
CA ALA A 21 0.62 -35.24 28.13
C ALA A 21 0.48 -33.87 28.81
N GLN A 22 1.51 -33.45 29.56
CA GLN A 22 1.57 -32.11 30.15
C GLN A 22 3.00 -31.53 30.32
N ASP A 23 4.05 -32.18 29.84
CA ASP A 23 5.44 -31.69 30.00
C ASP A 23 6.06 -31.03 28.76
N ASP A 24 5.38 -31.03 27.60
CA ASP A 24 5.94 -30.39 26.39
C ASP A 24 5.68 -28.87 26.31
N ASN A 25 4.87 -28.31 27.21
CA ASN A 25 4.52 -26.88 27.21
C ASN A 25 5.34 -26.04 28.21
N ALA A 26 6.31 -26.65 28.91
CA ALA A 26 7.24 -25.94 29.78
C ALA A 26 8.60 -25.67 29.11
N ALA A 27 8.97 -26.44 28.09
CA ALA A 27 10.29 -26.34 27.45
C ALA A 27 10.39 -25.22 26.39
N GLN A 28 9.28 -24.77 25.80
CA GLN A 28 9.29 -23.65 24.83
C GLN A 28 9.02 -22.27 25.45
N ALA A 29 8.75 -22.20 26.75
CA ALA A 29 8.61 -20.93 27.49
C ALA A 29 9.93 -20.44 28.12
N GLN A 30 11.00 -21.24 28.07
CA GLN A 30 12.32 -20.88 28.62
C GLN A 30 13.37 -20.49 27.57
N GLU A 31 13.06 -20.60 26.27
CA GLU A 31 13.92 -20.11 25.19
C GLU A 31 13.53 -18.70 24.68
N ALA A 32 12.55 -18.06 25.33
CA ALA A 32 12.21 -16.64 25.18
C ALA A 32 12.71 -15.76 26.34
N ALA A 33 13.58 -16.30 27.20
CA ALA A 33 14.18 -15.59 28.35
C ALA A 33 15.72 -15.59 28.32
N ALA A 34 16.33 -15.86 27.17
CA ALA A 34 17.79 -15.87 26.98
C ALA A 34 18.31 -14.86 25.96
N SER A 35 17.54 -13.80 25.68
CA SER A 35 18.03 -12.60 25.01
C SER A 35 17.51 -11.33 25.70
N ALA A 36 17.65 -11.29 27.03
CA ALA A 36 17.78 -9.99 27.68
C ALA A 36 19.08 -9.36 27.14
N PRO A 37 19.09 -8.11 26.64
CA PRO A 37 20.35 -7.45 26.35
C PRO A 37 21.12 -7.40 27.66
N ALA A 38 22.33 -7.96 27.64
CA ALA A 38 23.28 -7.86 28.73
C ALA A 38 23.85 -6.44 28.78
N ASP A 39 23.00 -5.46 29.04
CA ASP A 39 23.37 -4.06 29.26
C ASP A 39 22.89 -3.62 30.65
N SER A 40 23.22 -4.41 31.68
CA SER A 40 23.37 -3.83 33.00
C SER A 40 24.62 -2.96 32.98
N VAL A 41 24.49 -1.75 32.42
CA VAL A 41 25.51 -0.72 32.53
C VAL A 41 25.62 -0.37 34.01
N ALA A 42 26.51 -1.06 34.72
CA ALA A 42 26.96 -0.65 36.03
C ALA A 42 27.69 0.67 35.82
N LEU A 43 26.97 1.78 36.03
CA LEU A 43 27.54 3.12 36.00
C LEU A 43 28.49 3.25 37.19
N THR A 44 29.71 2.79 36.97
CA THR A 44 30.79 2.86 37.93
C THR A 44 31.05 4.33 38.20
N VAL A 45 31.02 4.73 39.48
CA VAL A 45 31.26 6.13 39.84
C VAL A 45 32.68 6.50 39.43
N PRO A 46 32.85 7.46 38.50
CA PRO A 46 34.16 7.84 37.99
C PRO A 46 35.01 8.45 39.09
N GLN A 47 36.31 8.16 39.05
CA GLN A 47 37.28 8.77 39.95
C GLN A 47 37.55 10.20 39.49
N VAL A 48 36.94 11.18 40.17
CA VAL A 48 37.02 12.60 39.83
C VAL A 48 38.30 13.22 40.40
N LYS A 49 39.01 14.03 39.63
CA LYS A 49 40.14 14.81 40.15
C LYS A 49 39.62 15.94 41.05
N PRO A 50 40.42 16.38 42.05
CA PRO A 50 40.07 17.56 42.84
C PRO A 50 39.77 18.78 41.94
N GLY A 51 38.62 19.43 42.16
CA GLY A 51 38.18 20.59 41.39
C GLY A 51 37.40 20.28 40.10
N GLU A 52 37.20 19.00 39.74
CA GLU A 52 36.32 18.61 38.64
C GLU A 52 34.95 18.19 39.16
N CYS A 53 33.88 18.66 38.47
CA CYS A 53 32.52 18.24 38.74
C CYS A 53 32.03 17.31 37.64
N GLN A 54 31.30 16.27 38.05
CA GLN A 54 30.64 15.35 37.14
C GLN A 54 29.19 15.17 37.54
N ALA A 55 28.32 15.05 36.54
CA ALA A 55 26.90 14.81 36.72
C ALA A 55 26.45 13.67 35.82
N LEU A 56 25.40 12.96 36.24
CA LEU A 56 24.70 12.02 35.38
C LEU A 56 23.87 12.79 34.36
N VAL A 57 24.17 12.59 33.08
CA VAL A 57 23.44 13.21 31.97
C VAL A 57 22.74 12.15 31.15
N VAL A 58 21.63 12.54 30.54
CA VAL A 58 20.87 11.68 29.62
C VAL A 58 21.28 12.01 28.20
N VAL A 59 21.96 11.08 27.53
CA VAL A 59 22.21 11.16 26.09
C VAL A 59 20.94 10.71 25.37
N PRO A 60 20.39 11.51 24.44
CA PRO A 60 19.17 11.15 23.73
C PRO A 60 19.37 9.95 22.80
N ALA A 61 18.29 9.23 22.52
CA ALA A 61 18.27 8.22 21.48
C ALA A 61 18.57 8.85 20.11
N LYS A 62 19.34 8.15 19.28
CA LYS A 62 19.72 8.62 17.93
C LYS A 62 18.78 8.00 16.90
N PHE A 63 18.31 8.84 15.98
CA PHE A 63 17.45 8.44 14.87
C PHE A 63 18.06 8.84 13.53
N GLU A 64 17.94 7.98 12.54
CA GLU A 64 18.39 8.25 11.17
C GLU A 64 17.21 8.18 10.20
N PRO A 65 17.06 9.15 9.29
CA PRO A 65 15.98 9.12 8.30
C PRO A 65 16.26 8.04 7.26
N ARG A 66 15.26 7.22 6.98
CA ARG A 66 15.21 6.28 5.86
C ARG A 66 13.98 6.56 5.02
N THR A 67 14.17 6.59 3.71
CA THR A 67 13.07 6.73 2.74
C THR A 67 12.49 5.36 2.42
N GLU A 68 11.18 5.23 2.62
CA GLU A 68 10.41 4.03 2.28
C GLU A 68 9.38 4.40 1.20
N GLN A 69 9.32 3.63 0.11
CA GLN A 69 8.34 3.86 -0.95
C GLN A 69 7.01 3.23 -0.57
N VAL A 70 5.97 4.05 -0.45
CA VAL A 70 4.62 3.61 -0.15
C VAL A 70 3.75 3.81 -1.40
N VAL A 71 2.96 2.79 -1.75
CA VAL A 71 2.02 2.87 -2.86
C VAL A 71 0.89 3.82 -2.50
N ILE A 72 0.81 4.96 -3.18
CA ILE A 72 -0.26 5.95 -2.98
C ILE A 72 -1.44 5.71 -3.92
N LYS A 73 -1.21 5.01 -5.03
CA LYS A 73 -2.25 4.61 -5.98
C LYS A 73 -1.93 3.24 -6.53
N ASP A 74 -2.83 2.30 -6.29
CA ASP A 74 -2.63 0.93 -6.73
C ASP A 74 -2.63 0.82 -8.26
N ALA A 75 -1.86 -0.15 -8.76
CA ALA A 75 -1.88 -0.48 -10.18
C ALA A 75 -3.27 -0.96 -10.59
N ALA A 76 -3.70 -0.59 -11.80
CA ALA A 76 -4.99 -0.97 -12.32
C ALA A 76 -4.90 -1.35 -13.79
N LYS A 77 -5.94 -2.02 -14.28
CA LYS A 77 -6.04 -2.39 -15.70
C LYS A 77 -7.01 -1.45 -16.39
N SER A 78 -6.73 -1.16 -17.66
CA SER A 78 -7.59 -0.42 -18.56
C SER A 78 -7.71 -1.19 -19.86
N TYR A 79 -8.83 -1.01 -20.57
CA TYR A 79 -9.08 -1.66 -21.84
C TYR A 79 -9.20 -0.63 -22.95
N GLU A 80 -8.63 -0.95 -24.11
CA GLU A 80 -8.80 -0.19 -25.35
C GLU A 80 -9.45 -1.12 -26.38
N ILE A 81 -10.58 -0.68 -26.94
CA ILE A 81 -11.31 -1.45 -27.95
C ILE A 81 -10.88 -0.94 -29.32
N VAL A 82 -10.28 -1.82 -30.11
CA VAL A 82 -10.04 -1.58 -31.54
C VAL A 82 -11.29 -2.04 -32.29
N PRO A 83 -12.02 -1.13 -32.95
CA PRO A 83 -13.28 -1.46 -33.60
C PRO A 83 -13.07 -2.43 -34.79
N ALA A 84 -14.11 -3.21 -35.09
CA ALA A 84 -14.15 -4.08 -36.25
C ALA A 84 -14.10 -3.28 -37.57
N GLU A 85 -13.36 -3.79 -38.55
CA GLU A 85 -13.24 -3.18 -39.88
C GLU A 85 -14.18 -3.89 -40.87
N TYR A 86 -14.89 -3.09 -41.65
CA TYR A 86 -15.90 -3.56 -42.59
C TYR A 86 -15.66 -3.00 -43.99
N GLU A 87 -15.88 -3.85 -44.99
CA GLU A 87 -15.74 -3.48 -46.40
C GLU A 87 -17.03 -3.77 -47.16
N TRP A 88 -17.39 -2.89 -48.09
CA TRP A 88 -18.54 -3.09 -48.96
C TRP A 88 -18.18 -4.06 -50.09
N THR A 89 -18.83 -5.21 -50.13
CA THR A 89 -18.69 -6.21 -51.20
C THR A 89 -19.97 -6.29 -52.03
N GLU A 90 -19.81 -6.46 -53.34
CA GLU A 90 -20.91 -6.65 -54.28
C GLU A 90 -21.25 -8.14 -54.40
N GLU A 91 -22.45 -8.53 -54.00
CA GLU A 91 -22.95 -9.90 -54.10
C GLU A 91 -24.10 -9.98 -55.12
N GLN A 92 -24.04 -10.95 -56.03
CA GLN A 92 -25.05 -11.13 -57.08
C GLN A 92 -26.17 -12.05 -56.58
N VAL A 93 -27.33 -11.45 -56.30
CA VAL A 93 -28.54 -12.19 -55.91
C VAL A 93 -29.40 -12.44 -57.14
N VAL A 94 -29.80 -13.69 -57.36
CA VAL A 94 -30.67 -14.10 -58.47
C VAL A 94 -32.09 -13.59 -58.21
N ILE A 95 -32.54 -12.61 -58.99
CA ILE A 95 -33.90 -12.04 -58.84
C ILE A 95 -34.91 -12.87 -59.63
N LYS A 96 -34.48 -13.35 -60.80
CA LYS A 96 -35.27 -14.22 -61.67
C LYS A 96 -34.37 -15.39 -62.08
N PRO A 97 -34.72 -16.63 -61.67
CA PRO A 97 -33.99 -17.80 -62.14
C PRO A 97 -34.12 -17.89 -63.66
N ALA A 98 -33.11 -18.47 -64.32
CA ALA A 98 -33.15 -18.73 -65.76
C ALA A 98 -34.43 -19.51 -66.10
N SER A 99 -35.19 -19.03 -67.07
CA SER A 99 -36.46 -19.64 -67.47
C SER A 99 -36.40 -20.08 -68.93
N LYS A 100 -37.28 -21.01 -69.30
CA LYS A 100 -37.40 -21.51 -70.67
C LYS A 100 -38.74 -21.01 -71.21
N LYS A 101 -38.73 -20.37 -72.40
CA LYS A 101 -39.96 -19.84 -73.01
C LYS A 101 -40.61 -20.91 -73.86
N LEU A 102 -41.83 -21.30 -73.48
CA LEU A 102 -42.63 -22.30 -74.14
C LEU A 102 -44.02 -21.69 -74.49
N GLU A 103 -44.64 -22.07 -75.62
CA GLU A 103 -46.03 -21.65 -75.94
C GLU A 103 -47.03 -22.57 -75.23
N ILE A 104 -47.64 -22.13 -74.11
CA ILE A 104 -48.41 -23.00 -73.19
C ILE A 104 -49.61 -22.29 -72.52
N VAL A 105 -50.61 -23.12 -72.16
CA VAL A 105 -51.55 -22.99 -71.01
C VAL A 105 -50.86 -22.36 -69.77
N PRO A 106 -51.47 -21.42 -69.04
CA PRO A 106 -50.75 -20.50 -68.16
C PRO A 106 -50.18 -21.15 -66.88
N ALA A 107 -48.91 -20.85 -66.58
CA ALA A 107 -48.20 -21.22 -65.35
C ALA A 107 -48.64 -20.36 -64.15
N VAL A 108 -48.66 -20.96 -62.95
CA VAL A 108 -48.99 -20.29 -61.69
C VAL A 108 -47.70 -19.93 -60.94
N PHE A 109 -47.49 -18.64 -60.72
CA PHE A 109 -46.37 -18.11 -59.94
C PHE A 109 -46.82 -17.75 -58.53
N GLU A 110 -46.00 -18.10 -57.53
CA GLU A 110 -46.18 -17.64 -56.16
C GLU A 110 -45.08 -16.63 -55.81
N THR A 111 -45.47 -15.53 -55.17
CA THR A 111 -44.53 -14.54 -54.66
C THR A 111 -44.03 -15.02 -53.31
N VAL A 112 -42.74 -15.31 -53.20
CA VAL A 112 -42.11 -15.75 -51.96
C VAL A 112 -41.19 -14.64 -51.44
N GLU A 113 -41.33 -14.34 -50.15
CA GLU A 113 -40.52 -13.35 -49.45
C GLU A 113 -39.22 -14.01 -48.94
N GLU A 114 -38.07 -13.43 -49.28
CA GLU A 114 -36.75 -13.86 -48.79
C GLU A 114 -36.09 -12.70 -48.01
N GLN A 115 -35.66 -12.98 -46.77
CA GLN A 115 -35.00 -11.98 -45.92
C GLN A 115 -33.50 -12.02 -46.18
N ILE A 116 -32.93 -10.86 -46.53
CA ILE A 116 -31.50 -10.67 -46.75
C ILE A 116 -30.96 -9.80 -45.61
N GLU A 117 -29.93 -10.27 -44.92
CA GLU A 117 -29.22 -9.53 -43.87
C GLU A 117 -28.38 -8.42 -44.51
N VAL A 118 -28.77 -7.16 -44.29
CA VAL A 118 -28.08 -6.00 -44.90
C VAL A 118 -27.06 -5.36 -43.96
N GLU A 119 -27.26 -5.49 -42.65
CA GLU A 119 -26.32 -5.09 -41.60
C GLU A 119 -26.25 -6.21 -40.56
N PRO A 120 -25.06 -6.76 -40.30
CA PRO A 120 -24.94 -7.86 -39.35
C PRO A 120 -25.16 -7.40 -37.91
N ALA A 121 -25.53 -8.34 -37.04
CA ALA A 121 -25.58 -8.08 -35.61
C ALA A 121 -24.17 -7.70 -35.13
N MET A 122 -24.05 -6.57 -34.44
CA MET A 122 -22.77 -6.08 -33.95
C MET A 122 -22.83 -5.87 -32.44
N THR A 123 -21.79 -6.31 -31.73
CA THR A 123 -21.63 -6.05 -30.30
C THR A 123 -20.74 -4.82 -30.15
N THR A 124 -21.31 -3.73 -29.63
CA THR A 124 -20.54 -2.55 -29.23
C THR A 124 -20.19 -2.68 -27.76
N GLN A 125 -18.94 -2.42 -27.39
CA GLN A 125 -18.50 -2.47 -26.00
C GLN A 125 -18.13 -1.05 -25.55
N GLU A 126 -18.58 -0.66 -24.37
CA GLU A 126 -18.18 0.59 -23.73
C GLU A 126 -17.21 0.29 -22.57
N VAL A 127 -16.09 1.00 -22.51
CA VAL A 127 -15.09 0.84 -21.45
C VAL A 127 -15.49 1.71 -20.26
N VAL A 128 -15.83 1.07 -19.14
CA VAL A 128 -16.01 1.76 -17.85
C VAL A 128 -14.66 1.74 -17.13
N PRO A 129 -14.06 2.91 -16.83
CA PRO A 129 -12.76 2.99 -16.16
C PRO A 129 -12.84 2.49 -14.71
N PRO A 130 -11.70 2.10 -14.10
CA PRO A 130 -11.67 1.67 -12.71
C PRO A 130 -11.97 2.85 -11.79
N GLN A 131 -12.69 2.60 -10.70
CA GLN A 131 -12.98 3.59 -9.67
C GLN A 131 -12.06 3.39 -8.46
N TYR A 132 -11.52 4.48 -7.94
CA TYR A 132 -10.63 4.49 -6.77
C TYR A 132 -11.36 5.07 -5.56
N ALA A 133 -11.12 4.50 -4.39
CA ALA A 133 -11.57 5.03 -3.11
C ALA A 133 -10.38 5.47 -2.25
N GLU A 134 -10.55 6.54 -1.49
CA GLU A 134 -9.54 7.02 -0.55
C GLU A 134 -9.61 6.25 0.77
N VAL A 135 -8.53 5.55 1.10
CA VAL A 135 -8.34 4.82 2.35
C VAL A 135 -7.22 5.52 3.12
N LYS A 136 -7.46 5.80 4.41
CA LYS A 136 -6.44 6.36 5.30
C LYS A 136 -5.65 5.23 5.95
N GLU A 137 -4.34 5.27 5.81
CA GLU A 137 -3.40 4.32 6.41
C GLU A 137 -2.50 5.06 7.41
N GLU A 138 -2.35 4.52 8.62
CA GLU A 138 -1.48 5.09 9.65
C GLU A 138 -0.11 4.41 9.59
N VAL A 139 0.94 5.20 9.33
CA VAL A 139 2.32 4.73 9.27
C VAL A 139 3.11 5.32 10.43
N VAL A 140 3.97 4.51 11.04
CA VAL A 140 4.85 4.94 12.13
C VAL A 140 5.97 5.81 11.57
N ALA A 141 5.88 7.14 11.74
CA ALA A 141 6.91 8.07 11.29
C ALA A 141 8.12 8.07 12.22
N LYS A 142 7.89 7.96 13.54
CA LYS A 142 8.94 7.79 14.56
C LYS A 142 8.53 6.71 15.55
N PRO A 143 9.35 5.67 15.77
CA PRO A 143 9.02 4.61 16.70
C PRO A 143 9.05 5.10 18.15
N ALA A 144 8.36 4.37 19.02
CA ALA A 144 8.43 4.59 20.45
C ALA A 144 9.85 4.33 20.97
N TYR A 145 10.27 5.08 22.00
CA TYR A 145 11.59 4.92 22.61
C TYR A 145 11.57 5.28 24.09
N MET A 146 12.51 4.69 24.83
CA MET A 146 12.70 4.98 26.25
C MET A 146 13.64 6.17 26.42
N THR A 147 13.34 7.07 27.35
CA THR A 147 14.24 8.15 27.77
C THR A 147 14.17 8.33 29.27
N ALA A 148 15.30 8.67 29.89
CA ALA A 148 15.30 9.11 31.28
C ALA A 148 14.81 10.57 31.36
N ARG A 149 13.92 10.85 32.32
CA ARG A 149 13.42 12.18 32.67
C ARG A 149 13.72 12.48 34.13
N SER A 150 14.20 13.68 34.41
CA SER A 150 14.36 14.14 35.79
C SER A 150 13.01 14.32 36.49
N GLU A 151 12.92 13.82 37.73
CA GLU A 151 11.86 14.09 38.70
C GLU A 151 12.27 15.14 39.75
N GLY A 152 13.43 15.79 39.58
CA GLY A 152 14.00 16.76 40.50
C GLY A 152 14.78 16.11 41.66
N PRO A 153 15.10 16.88 42.72
CA PRO A 153 15.91 16.38 43.82
C PRO A 153 15.22 15.22 44.53
N ALA A 154 15.95 14.13 44.76
CA ALA A 154 15.44 12.94 45.42
C ALA A 154 15.02 13.27 46.87
N ARG A 155 13.71 13.49 47.08
CA ARG A 155 13.16 13.87 48.39
C ARG A 155 13.20 12.75 49.44
N THR A 156 13.49 11.52 49.00
CA THR A 156 13.53 10.31 49.82
C THR A 156 14.95 9.85 50.16
N PHE A 157 15.98 10.54 49.65
CA PHE A 157 17.39 10.23 49.93
C PHE A 157 18.08 11.44 50.57
N SER A 158 19.04 11.18 51.47
CA SER A 158 19.81 12.22 52.15
C SER A 158 20.93 12.82 51.28
N SER A 159 21.29 12.15 50.18
CA SER A 159 22.22 12.66 49.18
C SER A 159 21.48 13.53 48.15
N ALA A 160 22.10 14.66 47.78
CA ALA A 160 21.58 15.63 46.82
C ALA A 160 21.68 15.11 45.37
N GLY A 161 21.11 13.93 45.11
CA GLY A 161 20.99 13.34 43.78
C GLY A 161 19.65 13.70 43.15
N GLU A 162 19.65 13.91 41.84
CA GLU A 162 18.43 14.03 41.05
C GLU A 162 17.90 12.63 40.70
N ALA A 163 16.61 12.39 40.93
CA ALA A 163 15.99 11.12 40.58
C ALA A 163 15.67 11.11 39.08
N LEU A 164 16.20 10.13 38.36
CA LEU A 164 15.87 9.90 36.95
C LEU A 164 14.86 8.76 36.85
N ARG A 165 13.73 9.04 36.19
CA ARG A 165 12.72 8.04 35.85
C ARG A 165 12.82 7.69 34.38
N MET A 166 12.91 6.39 34.08
CA MET A 166 12.77 5.91 32.71
C MET A 166 11.31 6.03 32.27
N VAL A 167 11.05 6.76 31.20
CA VAL A 167 9.72 7.01 30.63
C VAL A 167 9.72 6.61 29.16
N GLU A 168 8.65 5.94 28.73
CA GLU A 168 8.41 5.65 27.31
C GLU A 168 7.80 6.86 26.61
N VAL A 169 8.42 7.31 25.54
CA VAL A 169 7.85 8.29 24.61
C VAL A 169 7.12 7.51 23.52
N PRO A 170 5.80 7.71 23.34
CA PRO A 170 5.02 6.94 22.38
C PRO A 170 5.45 7.23 20.93
N ALA A 171 5.18 6.26 20.05
CA ALA A 171 5.42 6.41 18.62
C ALA A 171 4.60 7.57 18.03
N GLN A 172 5.19 8.28 17.07
CA GLN A 172 4.49 9.31 16.31
C GLN A 172 3.96 8.69 15.02
N MET A 173 2.64 8.74 14.87
CA MET A 173 1.93 8.25 13.68
C MET A 173 1.73 9.38 12.69
N GLU A 174 1.88 9.09 11.41
CA GLU A 174 1.47 9.94 10.30
C GLU A 174 0.39 9.22 9.50
N THR A 175 -0.65 9.97 9.11
CA THR A 175 -1.74 9.42 8.29
C THR A 175 -1.49 9.74 6.83
N ILE A 176 -1.44 8.70 6.01
CA ILE A 176 -1.29 8.80 4.56
C ILE A 176 -2.62 8.45 3.91
N THR A 177 -3.00 9.18 2.88
CA THR A 177 -4.20 8.86 2.08
C THR A 177 -3.78 8.06 0.86
N LYS A 178 -4.27 6.82 0.79
CA LYS A 178 -4.02 5.87 -0.29
C LYS A 178 -5.28 5.75 -1.16
N GLN A 179 -5.11 5.75 -2.48
CA GLN A 179 -6.17 5.42 -3.43
C GLN A 179 -6.11 3.94 -3.78
N THR A 180 -7.07 3.18 -3.26
CA THR A 180 -7.22 1.74 -3.51
C THR A 180 -8.30 1.52 -4.56
N VAL A 181 -8.09 0.58 -5.48
CA VAL A 181 -9.09 0.20 -6.50
C VAL A 181 -10.33 -0.37 -5.80
N GLN A 182 -11.47 0.28 -5.97
CA GLN A 182 -12.75 -0.18 -5.42
C GLN A 182 -13.53 -0.99 -6.44
N GLU A 183 -13.58 -0.52 -7.70
CA GLU A 183 -14.15 -1.25 -8.82
C GLU A 183 -13.13 -1.32 -9.95
N GLU A 184 -12.86 -2.53 -10.43
CA GLU A 184 -11.98 -2.73 -11.58
C GLU A 184 -12.62 -2.23 -12.88
N ALA A 185 -11.80 -1.95 -13.87
CA ALA A 185 -12.28 -1.62 -15.20
C ALA A 185 -13.13 -2.77 -15.74
N ARG A 186 -14.27 -2.46 -16.32
CA ARG A 186 -15.17 -3.46 -16.90
C ARG A 186 -15.72 -3.00 -18.24
N LEU A 187 -16.06 -3.98 -19.07
CA LEU A 187 -16.64 -3.78 -20.39
C LEU A 187 -18.14 -3.98 -20.29
N ASN A 188 -18.90 -3.01 -20.80
CA ASN A 188 -20.36 -3.12 -20.89
C ASN A 188 -20.76 -3.46 -22.34
N PRO A 189 -21.14 -4.72 -22.65
CA PRO A 189 -21.54 -5.09 -23.99
C PRO A 189 -22.99 -4.64 -24.29
N THR A 190 -23.18 -3.89 -25.36
CA THR A 190 -24.48 -3.56 -25.94
C THR A 190 -24.62 -4.27 -27.29
N GLN A 191 -25.60 -5.16 -27.41
CA GLN A 191 -25.87 -5.89 -28.63
C GLN A 191 -26.81 -5.08 -29.53
N VAL A 192 -26.36 -4.77 -30.75
CA VAL A 192 -27.20 -4.19 -31.80
C VAL A 192 -27.62 -5.33 -32.71
N GLU A 193 -28.93 -5.55 -32.83
CA GLU A 193 -29.50 -6.64 -33.62
C GLU A 193 -29.27 -6.44 -35.13
N ALA A 194 -29.20 -7.56 -35.86
CA ALA A 194 -29.06 -7.54 -37.31
C ALA A 194 -30.29 -6.92 -37.97
N LYS A 195 -30.07 -6.12 -39.03
CA LYS A 195 -31.15 -5.53 -39.81
C LYS A 195 -31.37 -6.34 -41.08
N PHE A 196 -32.59 -6.82 -41.27
CA PHE A 196 -33.00 -7.62 -42.42
C PHE A 196 -33.88 -6.79 -43.36
N GLU A 197 -33.66 -6.93 -44.68
CA GLU A 197 -34.57 -6.42 -45.71
C GLU A 197 -35.24 -7.58 -46.45
N THR A 198 -36.56 -7.51 -46.59
CA THR A 198 -37.34 -8.51 -47.32
C THR A 198 -37.38 -8.20 -48.81
N VAL A 199 -36.84 -9.11 -49.62
CA VAL A 199 -36.90 -9.02 -51.09
C VAL A 199 -37.90 -10.05 -51.61
N LYS A 200 -38.82 -9.60 -52.48
CA LYS A 200 -39.82 -10.46 -53.11
C LYS A 200 -39.20 -11.14 -54.34
N LYS A 201 -39.11 -12.47 -54.31
CA LYS A 201 -38.71 -13.28 -55.47
C LYS A 201 -39.85 -14.16 -55.96
N GLN A 202 -39.90 -14.39 -57.27
CA GLN A 202 -40.90 -15.28 -57.85
C GLN A 202 -40.37 -16.71 -57.83
N LYS A 203 -41.09 -17.59 -57.13
CA LYS A 203 -40.78 -19.03 -57.06
C LYS A 203 -41.76 -19.78 -57.97
N LEU A 204 -41.22 -20.60 -58.88
CA LEU A 204 -42.00 -21.44 -59.77
C LEU A 204 -42.58 -22.63 -58.99
N VAL A 205 -43.92 -22.78 -58.98
CA VAL A 205 -44.63 -23.81 -58.18
C VAL A 205 -44.99 -25.05 -59.00
N SER A 206 -45.24 -24.88 -60.29
CA SER A 206 -45.50 -25.99 -61.22
C SER A 206 -44.89 -25.70 -62.59
N GLU A 207 -44.18 -26.67 -63.15
CA GLU A 207 -43.55 -26.55 -64.46
C GLU A 207 -44.55 -26.74 -65.61
N GLU A 208 -44.19 -26.20 -66.78
CA GLU A 208 -44.98 -26.20 -68.01
C GLU A 208 -44.28 -27.08 -69.09
N THR A 209 -45.02 -27.76 -69.98
CA THR A 209 -44.44 -28.65 -71.03
C THR A 209 -44.55 -28.07 -72.45
N THR A 210 -43.43 -27.96 -73.18
CA THR A 210 -43.21 -27.92 -74.67
C THR A 210 -41.75 -27.46 -75.01
N ARG A 211 -41.43 -27.05 -76.25
CA ARG A 211 -40.10 -26.96 -76.91
C ARG A 211 -39.20 -25.75 -76.53
N GLU A 212 -37.94 -26.02 -76.17
CA GLU A 212 -37.03 -25.13 -75.41
C GLU A 212 -36.29 -24.03 -76.19
N ILE A 213 -36.28 -22.81 -75.64
CA ILE A 213 -35.32 -21.73 -75.88
C ILE A 213 -34.89 -21.17 -74.52
N GLU A 214 -33.57 -21.14 -74.25
CA GLU A 214 -32.99 -20.74 -72.95
C GLU A 214 -32.97 -19.22 -72.76
N VAL A 215 -33.57 -18.72 -71.67
CA VAL A 215 -33.47 -17.32 -71.24
C VAL A 215 -32.54 -17.25 -70.01
N PRO A 216 -31.43 -16.49 -70.07
CA PRO A 216 -30.45 -16.44 -68.98
C PRO A 216 -31.02 -15.74 -67.74
N ALA A 217 -30.52 -16.13 -66.56
CA ALA A 217 -30.95 -15.58 -65.27
C ALA A 217 -30.63 -14.07 -65.16
N GLU A 218 -31.53 -13.31 -64.53
CA GLU A 218 -31.31 -11.91 -64.19
C GLU A 218 -30.74 -11.79 -62.77
N TYR A 219 -29.54 -11.22 -62.65
CA TYR A 219 -28.85 -10.98 -61.39
C TYR A 219 -29.02 -9.52 -60.95
N LYS A 220 -29.25 -9.27 -59.65
CA LYS A 220 -29.05 -7.95 -59.03
C LYS A 220 -27.72 -7.95 -58.31
N THR A 221 -26.95 -6.89 -58.49
CA THR A 221 -25.86 -6.59 -57.57
C THR A 221 -26.41 -5.86 -56.35
N VAL A 222 -26.20 -6.44 -55.17
CA VAL A 222 -26.51 -5.80 -53.89
C VAL A 222 -25.19 -5.53 -53.16
N LYS A 223 -25.07 -4.35 -52.54
CA LYS A 223 -23.91 -4.01 -51.71
C LYS A 223 -24.16 -4.54 -50.30
N VAL A 224 -23.32 -5.48 -49.87
CA VAL A 224 -23.37 -6.08 -48.54
C VAL A 224 -22.12 -5.66 -47.77
N LYS A 225 -22.27 -5.31 -46.49
CA LYS A 225 -21.16 -4.92 -45.61
C LYS A 225 -20.56 -6.17 -44.98
N LYS A 226 -19.37 -6.58 -45.42
CA LYS A 226 -18.69 -7.80 -44.95
C LYS A 226 -17.65 -7.45 -43.88
N LEU A 227 -17.63 -8.23 -42.80
CA LEU A 227 -16.64 -8.12 -41.74
C LEU A 227 -15.27 -8.57 -42.27
N VAL A 228 -14.28 -7.67 -42.26
CA VAL A 228 -12.91 -7.94 -42.72
C VAL A 228 -12.00 -8.25 -41.52
N LYS A 229 -12.17 -7.52 -40.43
CA LYS A 229 -11.43 -7.73 -39.19
C LYS A 229 -12.36 -7.61 -37.99
N GLU A 230 -12.34 -8.60 -37.11
CA GLU A 230 -13.10 -8.59 -35.87
C GLU A 230 -12.58 -7.52 -34.89
N ALA A 231 -13.45 -7.08 -33.99
CA ALA A 231 -13.05 -6.14 -32.94
C ALA A 231 -12.07 -6.81 -31.98
N GLU A 232 -11.00 -6.10 -31.62
CA GLU A 232 -9.93 -6.60 -30.76
C GLU A 232 -9.88 -5.81 -29.46
N GLN A 233 -9.80 -6.51 -28.33
CA GLN A 233 -9.60 -5.90 -27.02
C GLN A 233 -8.10 -5.89 -26.68
N ARG A 234 -7.55 -4.71 -26.42
CA ARG A 234 -6.19 -4.55 -25.91
C ARG A 234 -6.22 -4.16 -24.44
N GLU A 235 -5.59 -4.97 -23.59
CA GLU A 235 -5.36 -4.64 -22.18
C GLU A 235 -4.17 -3.68 -22.05
N LYS A 236 -4.32 -2.63 -21.26
CA LYS A 236 -3.29 -1.66 -20.89
C LYS A 236 -3.15 -1.65 -19.37
N GLU A 237 -1.93 -1.82 -18.88
CA GLU A 237 -1.63 -1.72 -17.46
C GLU A 237 -1.35 -0.25 -17.07
N ILE A 238 -2.05 0.23 -16.04
CA ILE A 238 -1.78 1.50 -15.38
C ILE A 238 -0.86 1.17 -14.20
N PRO A 239 0.42 1.62 -14.21
CA PRO A 239 1.35 1.31 -13.14
C PRO A 239 0.94 1.95 -11.82
N ALA A 240 1.36 1.35 -10.71
CA ALA A 240 1.18 1.93 -9.38
C ALA A 240 2.00 3.22 -9.25
N GLU A 241 1.45 4.22 -8.57
CA GLU A 241 2.17 5.46 -8.21
C GLU A 241 2.67 5.35 -6.76
N TYR A 242 3.92 5.75 -6.54
CA TYR A 242 4.61 5.66 -5.25
C TYR A 242 4.92 7.06 -4.71
N ALA A 243 4.83 7.22 -3.39
CA ALA A 243 5.38 8.36 -2.68
C ALA A 243 6.50 7.91 -1.74
N GLU A 244 7.53 8.74 -1.61
CA GLU A 244 8.60 8.53 -0.65
C GLU A 244 8.19 9.10 0.71
N VAL A 245 8.13 8.23 1.72
CA VAL A 245 7.86 8.62 3.10
C VAL A 245 9.17 8.55 3.87
N THR A 246 9.48 9.62 4.61
CA THR A 246 10.67 9.65 5.48
C THR A 246 10.32 9.05 6.83
N LYS A 247 10.84 7.87 7.10
CA LYS A 247 10.71 7.14 8.36
C LYS A 247 11.98 7.26 9.17
N PHE A 248 11.87 7.57 10.46
CA PHE A 248 13.04 7.63 11.34
C PHE A 248 13.27 6.29 12.00
N GLU A 249 14.39 5.65 11.68
CA GLU A 249 14.82 4.41 12.33
C GLU A 249 15.66 4.77 13.58
N LYS A 250 15.35 4.13 14.72
CA LYS A 250 16.14 4.30 15.95
C LYS A 250 17.43 3.48 15.82
N VAL A 251 18.56 4.15 15.69
CA VAL A 251 19.88 3.51 15.52
C VAL A 251 20.64 3.37 16.84
N ALA A 252 20.27 4.12 17.88
CA ALA A 252 20.82 3.98 19.22
C ALA A 252 19.79 4.39 20.29
N ASP A 253 19.77 3.66 21.40
CA ASP A 253 18.92 3.95 22.56
C ASP A 253 19.43 5.15 23.37
N ALA A 254 18.53 5.76 24.13
CA ALA A 254 18.91 6.77 25.10
C ALA A 254 19.70 6.10 26.23
N GLN A 255 20.81 6.71 26.63
CA GLN A 255 21.68 6.18 27.67
C GLN A 255 21.98 7.23 28.72
N VAL A 256 22.17 6.78 29.96
CA VAL A 256 22.62 7.63 31.05
C VAL A 256 24.13 7.44 31.19
N ARG A 257 24.90 8.52 31.24
CA ARG A 257 26.36 8.46 31.46
C ARG A 257 26.84 9.60 32.35
N TRP A 258 28.00 9.41 32.97
CA TRP A 258 28.69 10.49 33.67
C TRP A 258 29.31 11.46 32.64
N GLU A 259 29.14 12.75 32.87
CA GLU A 259 29.68 13.82 32.03
C GLU A 259 30.31 14.91 32.89
N SER A 260 31.36 15.54 32.37
CA SER A 260 32.01 16.65 33.05
C SER A 260 31.16 17.91 32.94
N VAL A 261 30.82 18.49 34.08
CA VAL A 261 30.02 19.70 34.19
C VAL A 261 30.83 20.81 34.83
N LEU A 262 30.41 22.05 34.59
CA LEU A 262 30.95 23.16 35.36
C LEU A 262 30.51 23.03 36.82
N CYS A 263 31.45 23.23 37.74
CA CYS A 263 31.15 23.32 39.16
C CYS A 263 30.33 24.60 39.45
N ASN A 264 29.53 24.58 40.52
CA ASN A 264 28.63 25.69 40.88
C ASN A 264 29.34 27.03 41.08
N ASP A 265 30.60 27.01 41.52
CA ASP A 265 31.46 28.18 41.69
C ASP A 265 31.97 28.76 40.35
N THR A 266 31.96 27.95 39.29
CA THR A 266 32.45 28.31 37.95
C THR A 266 31.31 28.80 37.04
N VAL A 267 30.07 28.37 37.30
CA VAL A 267 28.87 28.86 36.60
C VAL A 267 28.53 30.28 37.09
N ASN A 268 29.10 31.27 36.42
CA ASN A 268 28.81 32.67 36.69
C ASN A 268 27.86 33.29 35.64
N SER A 269 27.35 34.48 35.95
CA SER A 269 26.42 35.21 35.09
C SER A 269 26.95 35.41 33.66
N LYS A 270 28.25 35.66 33.49
CA LYS A 270 28.89 35.83 32.16
C LYS A 270 28.88 34.54 31.35
N THR A 271 29.12 33.39 31.98
CA THR A 271 29.01 32.07 31.34
C THR A 271 27.57 31.81 30.89
N ILE A 272 26.58 32.15 31.72
CA ILE A 272 25.16 31.99 31.39
C ILE A 272 24.76 32.93 30.25
N GLU A 273 25.21 34.19 30.24
CA GLU A 273 24.97 35.12 29.13
C GLU A 273 25.56 34.61 27.81
N ALA A 274 26.75 34.00 27.85
CA ALA A 274 27.36 33.39 26.68
C ALA A 274 26.50 32.22 26.15
N VAL A 275 26.02 31.34 27.04
CA VAL A 275 25.11 30.24 26.69
C VAL A 275 23.80 30.78 26.11
N GLN A 276 23.17 31.77 26.76
CA GLN A 276 21.94 32.39 26.29
C GLN A 276 22.12 33.06 24.91
N SER A 277 23.26 33.71 24.70
CA SER A 277 23.60 34.33 23.41
C SER A 277 23.79 33.29 22.32
N ALA A 278 24.46 32.18 22.61
CA ALA A 278 24.62 31.05 21.69
C ALA A 278 23.26 30.42 21.34
N LEU A 279 22.41 30.17 22.34
CA LEU A 279 21.05 29.66 22.13
C LEU A 279 20.21 30.62 21.28
N LYS A 280 20.31 31.93 21.52
CA LYS A 280 19.60 32.93 20.72
C LYS A 280 20.09 32.95 19.26
N LYS A 281 21.39 32.78 19.04
CA LYS A 281 22.00 32.68 17.70
C LYS A 281 21.49 31.44 16.93
N GLU A 282 21.28 30.33 17.62
CA GLU A 282 20.68 29.10 17.07
C GLU A 282 19.15 29.19 16.85
N GLY A 283 18.54 30.35 17.14
CA GLY A 283 17.12 30.62 16.90
C GLY A 283 16.20 30.29 18.07
N TYR A 284 16.73 29.94 19.24
CA TYR A 284 15.91 29.72 20.44
C TYR A 284 15.45 31.06 21.05
N LYS A 285 14.20 31.10 21.52
CA LYS A 285 13.62 32.27 22.16
C LYS A 285 14.03 32.33 23.64
N VAL A 286 15.16 33.01 23.92
CA VAL A 286 15.68 33.22 25.27
C VAL A 286 16.08 34.69 25.50
N SER A 287 15.89 35.15 26.73
CA SER A 287 16.44 36.42 27.21
C SER A 287 17.91 36.22 27.61
N VAL A 288 18.76 37.21 27.33
CA VAL A 288 20.16 37.20 27.77
C VAL A 288 20.24 38.06 29.02
N ASP A 289 20.00 37.44 30.17
CA ASP A 289 19.90 38.07 31.50
C ASP A 289 20.89 37.48 32.52
N GLY A 290 21.77 36.58 32.06
CA GLY A 290 22.77 35.91 32.89
C GLY A 290 22.18 35.00 33.96
N SER A 291 20.88 34.67 33.87
CA SER A 291 20.16 33.85 34.83
C SER A 291 19.69 32.53 34.19
N LEU A 292 20.06 31.41 34.81
CA LEU A 292 19.69 30.08 34.33
C LEU A 292 18.26 29.72 34.76
N GLY A 293 17.28 30.47 34.24
CA GLY A 293 15.86 30.26 34.51
C GLY A 293 15.25 29.08 33.72
N PRO A 294 13.98 28.72 34.00
CA PRO A 294 13.30 27.60 33.33
C PRO A 294 13.24 27.72 31.81
N GLY A 295 13.10 28.94 31.28
CA GLY A 295 13.11 29.20 29.83
C GLY A 295 14.47 28.91 29.18
N THR A 296 15.54 29.38 29.82
CA THR A 296 16.93 29.12 29.39
C THR A 296 17.23 27.62 29.44
N MET A 297 16.86 26.94 30.54
CA MET A 297 17.05 25.48 30.68
C MET A 297 16.31 24.70 29.60
N LYS A 298 15.04 25.04 29.32
CA LYS A 298 14.28 24.39 28.25
C LYS A 298 14.92 24.55 26.88
N ALA A 299 15.44 25.73 26.57
CA ALA A 299 16.15 25.98 25.32
C ALA A 299 17.49 25.23 25.26
N LEU A 300 18.23 25.18 26.37
CA LEU A 300 19.48 24.43 26.51
C LEU A 300 19.26 22.94 26.27
N GLU A 301 18.26 22.33 26.92
CA GLU A 301 17.93 20.92 26.72
C GLU A 301 17.50 20.64 25.27
N ALA A 302 16.75 21.55 24.65
CA ALA A 302 16.35 21.41 23.24
C ALA A 302 17.55 21.47 22.29
N TYR A 303 18.55 22.33 22.58
CA TYR A 303 19.82 22.35 21.86
C TYR A 303 20.60 21.05 22.08
N GLN A 304 20.78 20.61 23.32
CA GLN A 304 21.48 19.36 23.64
C GLN A 304 20.86 18.17 22.91
N ARG A 305 19.52 18.06 22.90
CA ARG A 305 18.82 16.99 22.17
C ARG A 305 19.04 17.06 20.66
N LYS A 306 18.96 18.26 20.07
CA LYS A 306 19.19 18.47 18.64
C LYS A 306 20.61 18.07 18.21
N HIS A 307 21.59 18.29 19.08
CA HIS A 307 23.00 18.02 18.82
C HIS A 307 23.49 16.68 19.40
N ASN A 308 22.60 15.83 19.92
CA ASN A 308 22.92 14.53 20.55
C ASN A 308 23.92 14.62 21.72
N LEU A 309 23.86 15.69 22.51
CA LEU A 309 24.70 15.92 23.69
C LEU A 309 24.03 15.43 24.98
N GLY A 310 24.81 15.31 26.06
CA GLY A 310 24.26 15.02 27.39
C GLY A 310 23.28 16.10 27.88
N VAL A 311 22.03 15.71 28.14
CA VAL A 311 20.95 16.58 28.61
C VAL A 311 20.90 16.61 30.14
N GLY A 312 20.68 17.80 30.72
CA GLY A 312 20.41 17.95 32.17
C GLY A 312 21.12 19.13 32.84
N GLY A 313 21.93 19.91 32.12
CA GLY A 313 22.62 21.07 32.68
C GLY A 313 23.65 21.67 31.73
N VAL A 314 24.40 22.66 32.21
CA VAL A 314 25.52 23.26 31.46
C VAL A 314 26.74 22.33 31.56
N THR A 315 26.84 21.39 30.63
CA THR A 315 27.97 20.46 30.52
C THR A 315 29.14 21.12 29.79
N ARG A 316 30.37 20.65 30.02
CA ARG A 316 31.54 21.11 29.25
C ARG A 316 31.41 20.77 27.77
N GLU A 317 30.89 19.59 27.45
CA GLU A 317 30.56 19.16 26.09
C GLU A 317 29.65 20.18 25.38
N THR A 318 28.58 20.65 26.04
CA THR A 318 27.66 21.65 25.47
C THR A 318 28.34 22.98 25.24
N LEU A 319 29.19 23.44 26.17
CA LEU A 319 29.93 24.69 26.02
C LEU A 319 30.90 24.63 24.84
N GLN A 320 31.63 23.52 24.69
CA GLN A 320 32.51 23.28 23.56
C GLN A 320 31.73 23.27 22.23
N ALA A 321 30.58 22.59 22.18
CA ALA A 321 29.72 22.57 20.99
C ALA A 321 29.20 23.98 20.60
N MET A 322 28.99 24.86 21.59
CA MET A 322 28.61 26.26 21.39
C MET A 322 29.80 27.19 21.12
N GLY A 323 31.04 26.71 21.21
CA GLY A 323 32.26 27.51 21.05
C GLY A 323 32.54 28.46 22.23
N ILE A 324 32.09 28.10 23.43
CA ILE A 324 32.29 28.87 24.66
C ILE A 324 33.45 28.23 25.44
N GLU A 325 34.59 28.93 25.53
CA GLU A 325 35.74 28.49 26.32
C GLU A 325 35.61 28.92 27.79
N GLN A 326 35.93 28.00 28.70
CA GLN A 326 35.95 28.17 30.17
C GLN A 326 37.17 27.47 30.75
#